data_AF-A0A0P7Y2Y5-F1
#
_entry.id   AF-A0A0P7Y2Y5-F1
#
_cell.length_a   1.000
_cell.length_b   1.000
_cell.length_c   1.000
_cell.angle_alpha   90.00
_cell.angle_beta   90.00
_cell.angle_gamma   90.00
#
_symmetry.space_group_name_H-M   'P 1'
#
loop_
_entity.id
_entity.type
_entity.pdbx_description
1 polymer ?
#
loop_
_entity_poly.entity_id
_entity_poly.type
_entity_poly.pdbx_seq_one_letter_code
_entity_poly.pdbx_strand_id
1 'polypeptide(L)'
;MGTAFILNDHIDTIDRKKLELVLAKAGYEPIYGLPSDISVVDPDDDIGVVVLPVAPQDEVNITSGTRLFGGGGIRVIGIWLTEDENNSNGLPEGMEKYGSSAVSIVSPNLPGALDGEHVVWEGPSGNPRAAPETRRNRC
;
A
#
# COMPACT_ATOMS: atom_id res chain seq x y z
N MET A 1 0.95 -18.60 -3.01
CA MET A 1 1.55 -17.44 -3.71
C MET A 1 0.43 -16.44 -3.77
N GLY A 2 0.53 -15.35 -3.01
CA GLY A 2 -0.54 -14.38 -2.86
C GLY A 2 -0.59 -13.39 -4.01
N THR A 3 -1.68 -12.64 -4.09
CA THR A 3 -1.89 -11.59 -5.07
C THR A 3 -1.66 -10.23 -4.44
N ALA A 4 -0.91 -9.36 -5.12
CA ALA A 4 -0.75 -7.96 -4.74
C ALA A 4 -1.56 -7.07 -5.70
N PHE A 5 -2.68 -6.55 -5.22
CA PHE A 5 -3.56 -5.66 -5.98
C PHE A 5 -3.03 -4.22 -5.89
N ILE A 6 -2.43 -3.73 -6.97
CA ILE A 6 -1.87 -2.39 -7.09
C ILE A 6 -3.01 -1.42 -7.41
N LEU A 7 -3.31 -0.53 -6.47
CA LEU A 7 -4.48 0.33 -6.51
C LEU A 7 -4.28 1.60 -7.33
N ASN A 8 -3.04 1.93 -7.70
CA ASN A 8 -2.71 3.09 -8.51
C ASN A 8 -2.86 2.77 -10.01
N ASP A 9 -3.49 3.68 -10.75
CA ASP A 9 -3.58 3.59 -12.21
C ASP A 9 -2.42 4.32 -12.89
N HIS A 10 -1.84 5.34 -12.23
CA HIS A 10 -0.81 6.21 -12.80
C HIS A 10 0.55 5.99 -12.13
N ILE A 11 1.25 4.94 -12.56
CA ILE A 11 2.66 4.69 -12.19
C ILE A 11 3.51 4.71 -13.47
N ASP A 12 4.64 5.39 -13.45
CA ASP A 12 5.56 5.36 -14.60
C ASP A 12 6.21 3.97 -14.77
N THR A 13 6.70 3.70 -15.98
CA THR A 13 7.25 2.40 -16.35
C THR A 13 8.46 1.97 -15.52
N ILE A 14 9.28 2.91 -15.02
CA ILE A 14 10.49 2.59 -14.25
C ILE A 14 10.07 2.15 -12.84
N ASP A 15 9.22 2.94 -12.20
CA ASP A 15 8.75 2.69 -10.84
C ASP A 15 7.84 1.46 -10.79
N ARG A 16 7.02 1.25 -11.82
CA ARG A 16 6.26 0.02 -12.03
C ARG A 16 7.15 -1.23 -12.01
N LYS A 17 8.25 -1.22 -12.77
CA LYS A 17 9.19 -2.36 -12.81
C LYS A 17 9.88 -2.62 -11.49
N LYS A 18 10.23 -1.56 -10.74
CA LYS A 18 10.83 -1.70 -9.41
C LYS A 18 9.84 -2.37 -8.46
N LEU A 19 8.59 -1.91 -8.47
CA LEU A 19 7.51 -2.46 -7.65
C LEU A 19 7.26 -3.95 -7.97
N GLU A 20 7.08 -4.29 -9.24
CA GLU A 20 6.86 -5.68 -9.67
C GLU A 20 8.00 -6.60 -9.24
N LEU A 21 9.26 -6.13 -9.33
CA LEU A 21 10.42 -6.91 -8.91
C LEU A 21 10.46 -7.14 -7.38
N VAL A 22 10.06 -6.15 -6.60
CA VAL A 22 9.96 -6.28 -5.13
C VAL A 22 8.85 -7.25 -4.75
N LEU A 23 7.65 -7.10 -5.34
CA LEU A 23 6.51 -7.97 -5.05
C LEU A 23 6.80 -9.42 -5.47
N ALA A 24 7.39 -9.63 -6.65
CA ALA A 24 7.77 -10.96 -7.11
C ALA A 24 8.82 -11.62 -6.18
N LYS A 25 9.79 -10.85 -5.66
CA LYS A 25 10.75 -11.35 -4.67
C LYS A 25 10.10 -11.74 -3.35
N ALA A 26 9.05 -11.03 -2.96
CA ALA A 26 8.22 -11.36 -1.79
C ALA A 26 7.21 -12.49 -2.06
N GLY A 27 7.16 -13.03 -3.29
CA GLY A 27 6.25 -14.13 -3.63
C GLY A 27 4.81 -13.70 -3.92
N TYR A 28 4.60 -12.44 -4.31
CA TYR A 28 3.31 -11.93 -4.76
C TYR A 28 3.23 -11.79 -6.27
N GLU A 29 2.05 -12.10 -6.83
CA GLU A 29 1.71 -11.78 -8.22
C GLU A 29 1.08 -10.38 -8.30
N PRO A 30 1.70 -9.40 -9.00
CA PRO A 30 1.17 -8.06 -9.12
C PRO A 30 -0.01 -8.00 -10.10
N ILE A 31 -1.17 -7.55 -9.64
CA ILE A 31 -2.36 -7.26 -10.45
C ILE A 31 -2.69 -5.78 -10.34
N TYR A 32 -2.93 -5.12 -11.48
CA TYR A 32 -3.26 -3.68 -11.50
C TYR A 32 -4.76 -3.47 -11.49
N GLY A 33 -5.20 -2.55 -10.63
CA GLY A 33 -6.60 -2.18 -10.48
C GLY A 33 -7.30 -2.97 -9.37
N LEU A 34 -8.58 -2.65 -9.21
CA LEU A 34 -9.43 -3.28 -8.21
C LEU A 34 -10.01 -4.60 -8.72
N PRO A 35 -10.15 -5.62 -7.85
CA PRO A 35 -10.90 -6.81 -8.18
C PRO A 35 -12.36 -6.44 -8.48
N SER A 36 -12.98 -7.13 -9.42
CA SER A 36 -14.40 -6.91 -9.75
C SER A 36 -15.36 -7.35 -8.64
N ASP A 37 -14.89 -8.23 -7.76
CA ASP A 37 -15.60 -8.69 -6.56
C ASP A 37 -14.59 -8.91 -5.44
N ILE A 38 -14.82 -8.35 -4.26
CA ILE A 38 -13.90 -8.48 -3.12
C ILE A 38 -13.91 -9.89 -2.53
N SER A 39 -14.97 -10.68 -2.75
CA SER A 39 -15.05 -12.04 -2.21
C SER A 39 -14.07 -13.02 -2.85
N VAL A 40 -13.42 -12.64 -3.95
CA VAL A 40 -12.39 -13.45 -4.62
C VAL A 40 -10.99 -13.17 -4.08
N VAL A 41 -10.85 -12.17 -3.21
CA VAL A 41 -9.59 -11.81 -2.56
C VAL A 41 -9.49 -12.58 -1.26
N ASP A 42 -8.37 -13.30 -1.10
CA ASP A 42 -8.07 -14.03 0.13
C ASP A 42 -7.48 -13.06 1.17
N PRO A 43 -8.15 -12.79 2.30
CA PRO A 43 -7.63 -11.85 3.30
C PRO A 43 -6.35 -12.32 3.99
N ASP A 44 -6.05 -13.61 3.97
CA ASP A 44 -4.86 -14.18 4.59
C ASP A 44 -3.64 -14.09 3.64
N ASP A 45 -3.86 -14.39 2.35
CA ASP A 45 -2.79 -14.50 1.35
C ASP A 45 -2.64 -13.27 0.44
N ASP A 46 -3.71 -12.51 0.19
CA ASP A 46 -3.68 -11.37 -0.72
C ASP A 46 -3.53 -10.03 0.01
N ILE A 47 -3.00 -9.04 -0.71
CA ILE A 47 -2.78 -7.69 -0.19
C ILE A 47 -3.20 -6.62 -1.20
N GLY A 48 -3.64 -5.47 -0.68
CA GLY A 48 -3.74 -4.23 -1.43
C GLY A 48 -2.43 -3.45 -1.34
N VAL A 49 -1.96 -2.90 -2.46
CA VAL A 49 -0.72 -2.11 -2.53
C VAL A 49 -1.02 -0.72 -3.07
N VAL A 50 -0.57 0.29 -2.33
CA VAL A 50 -0.62 1.70 -2.74
C VAL A 50 0.80 2.20 -2.95
N VAL A 51 1.11 2.60 -4.17
CA VAL A 51 2.34 3.31 -4.52
C VAL A 51 2.26 4.74 -4.04
N LEU A 52 3.30 5.16 -3.32
CA LEU A 52 3.45 6.49 -2.75
C LEU A 52 4.69 7.20 -3.33
N PRO A 53 4.62 8.53 -3.58
CA PRO A 53 3.43 9.38 -3.44
C PRO A 53 2.37 9.06 -4.50
N VAL A 54 1.10 9.27 -4.15
CA VAL A 54 -0.02 9.04 -5.05
C VAL A 54 -0.17 10.22 -6.02
N ALA A 55 -0.39 9.92 -7.30
CA ALA A 55 -0.77 10.92 -8.29
C ALA A 55 -2.16 11.50 -7.94
N PRO A 56 -2.40 12.82 -8.04
CA PRO A 56 -3.70 13.41 -7.67
C PRO A 56 -4.91 12.76 -8.37
N GLN A 57 -4.71 12.24 -9.58
CA GLN A 57 -5.74 11.55 -10.37
C GLN A 57 -6.17 10.21 -9.75
N ASP A 58 -5.29 9.58 -8.98
CA ASP A 58 -5.52 8.27 -8.37
C ASP A 58 -6.19 8.37 -7.00
N GLU A 59 -6.21 9.54 -6.34
CA GLU A 59 -6.66 9.67 -4.94
C GLU A 59 -8.06 9.09 -4.68
N VAL A 60 -9.00 9.29 -5.61
CA VAL A 60 -10.37 8.76 -5.49
C VAL A 60 -10.38 7.23 -5.57
N ASN A 61 -9.60 6.66 -6.49
CA ASN A 61 -9.49 5.22 -6.69
C ASN A 61 -8.76 4.57 -5.52
N ILE A 62 -7.67 5.17 -5.05
CA ILE A 62 -6.95 4.76 -3.84
C ILE A 62 -7.87 4.79 -2.63
N THR A 63 -8.60 5.87 -2.40
CA THR A 63 -9.50 5.97 -1.23
C THR A 63 -10.61 4.92 -1.29
N SER A 64 -11.18 4.67 -2.46
CA SER A 64 -12.21 3.66 -2.65
C SER A 64 -11.65 2.24 -2.46
N GLY A 65 -10.47 1.97 -3.04
CA GLY A 65 -9.79 0.68 -2.97
C GLY A 65 -9.30 0.33 -1.58
N THR A 66 -8.61 1.26 -0.91
CA THR A 66 -8.16 1.09 0.47
C THR A 66 -9.34 0.85 1.42
N ARG A 67 -10.46 1.56 1.23
CA ARG A 67 -11.70 1.31 1.99
C ARG A 67 -12.29 -0.06 1.71
N LEU A 68 -12.30 -0.50 0.45
CA LEU A 68 -12.83 -1.82 0.06
C LEU A 68 -12.00 -2.94 0.71
N PHE A 69 -10.67 -2.88 0.57
CA PHE A 69 -9.74 -3.86 1.14
C PHE A 69 -9.78 -3.84 2.67
N GLY A 70 -9.60 -2.67 3.28
CA GLY A 70 -9.62 -2.54 4.74
C GLY A 70 -10.97 -2.90 5.36
N GLY A 71 -12.09 -2.64 4.67
CA GLY A 71 -13.42 -3.08 5.08
C GLY A 71 -13.63 -4.60 4.96
N GLY A 72 -12.92 -5.25 4.04
CA GLY A 72 -12.87 -6.70 3.89
C GLY A 72 -11.88 -7.41 4.82
N GLY A 73 -11.15 -6.67 5.66
CA GLY A 73 -10.09 -7.22 6.52
C GLY A 73 -8.79 -7.54 5.77
N ILE A 74 -8.68 -7.16 4.50
CA ILE A 74 -7.49 -7.37 3.68
C ILE A 74 -6.51 -6.24 3.97
N ARG A 75 -5.24 -6.59 4.12
CA ARG A 75 -4.17 -5.63 4.44
C ARG A 75 -3.91 -4.70 3.27
N VAL A 76 -3.67 -3.43 3.58
CA VAL A 76 -3.32 -2.41 2.59
C VAL A 76 -1.96 -1.82 2.94
N ILE A 77 -0.98 -2.02 2.05
CA ILE A 77 0.41 -1.63 2.25
C ILE A 77 0.76 -0.47 1.33
N GLY A 78 1.17 0.65 1.91
CA GLY A 78 1.74 1.78 1.20
C GLY A 78 3.23 1.55 0.97
N ILE A 79 3.72 1.76 -0.26
CA ILE A 79 5.14 1.64 -0.59
C ILE A 79 5.63 2.97 -1.16
N TRP A 80 6.56 3.62 -0.46
CA TRP A 80 7.24 4.81 -0.99
C TRP A 80 8.29 4.39 -2.02
N LEU A 81 8.08 4.76 -3.29
CA LEU A 81 9.01 4.46 -4.38
C LEU A 81 10.11 5.51 -4.56
N THR A 82 9.91 6.70 -4.00
CA THR A 82 10.88 7.79 -4.01
C THR A 82 11.35 8.11 -2.60
N GLU A 83 12.62 8.48 -2.50
CA GLU A 83 13.25 8.97 -1.26
C GLU A 83 13.03 10.47 -1.05
N ASP A 84 12.39 11.17 -2.00
CA ASP A 84 12.26 12.62 -1.96
C ASP A 84 11.26 13.06 -0.87
N GLU A 85 11.79 13.41 0.31
CA GLU A 85 11.02 13.94 1.45
C GLU A 85 10.34 15.28 1.11
N ASN A 86 10.76 15.97 0.04
CA ASN A 86 10.10 17.21 -0.40
C ASN A 86 8.77 16.96 -1.11
N ASN A 87 8.45 15.71 -1.44
CA ASN A 87 7.15 15.33 -1.97
C ASN A 87 6.12 15.28 -0.83
N SER A 88 5.75 16.47 -0.36
CA SER A 88 4.91 16.77 0.81
C SER A 88 3.46 16.24 0.77
N ASN A 89 3.09 15.41 -0.20
CA ASN A 89 1.70 14.96 -0.36
C ASN A 89 1.22 13.95 0.70
N GLY A 90 2.08 13.55 1.64
CA GLY A 90 1.67 12.74 2.79
C GLY A 90 1.05 11.40 2.37
N LEU A 91 0.31 10.77 3.29
CA LEU A 91 -0.51 9.62 2.91
C LEU A 91 -1.83 10.12 2.32
N PRO A 92 -2.36 9.45 1.29
CA PRO A 92 -3.72 9.69 0.85
C PRO A 92 -4.70 9.33 1.99
N GLU A 93 -5.84 10.02 2.04
CA GLU A 93 -6.85 9.86 3.10
C GLU A 93 -7.26 8.39 3.32
N GLY A 94 -7.39 7.63 2.24
CA GLY A 94 -7.68 6.20 2.29
C GLY A 94 -6.65 5.39 3.09
N MET A 95 -5.36 5.68 2.91
CA MET A 95 -4.27 5.06 3.66
C MET A 95 -4.24 5.51 5.12
N GLU A 96 -4.56 6.76 5.40
CA GLU A 96 -4.62 7.23 6.80
C GLU A 96 -5.74 6.56 7.61
N LYS A 97 -6.85 6.19 6.95
CA LYS A 97 -8.00 5.58 7.62
C LYS A 97 -8.01 4.06 7.60
N TYR A 98 -7.56 3.46 6.51
CA TYR A 98 -7.69 2.03 6.24
C TYR A 98 -6.37 1.33 5.94
N GLY A 99 -5.26 2.08 5.81
CA GLY A 99 -3.93 1.52 5.59
C GLY A 99 -3.47 0.69 6.78
N SER A 100 -2.75 -0.39 6.49
CA SER A 100 -2.14 -1.28 7.48
C SER A 100 -0.69 -0.91 7.77
N SER A 101 0.06 -0.52 6.74
CA SER A 101 1.46 -0.10 6.83
C SER A 101 1.78 0.94 5.74
N ALA A 102 2.83 1.73 5.94
CA ALA A 102 3.50 2.49 4.89
C ALA A 102 5.01 2.33 5.07
N VAL A 103 5.72 1.88 4.04
CA VAL A 103 7.12 1.46 4.15
C VAL A 103 7.91 1.95 2.94
N SER A 104 9.19 2.29 3.12
CA SER A 104 10.03 2.68 2.00
C SER A 104 10.45 1.46 1.17
N ILE A 105 10.55 1.60 -0.16
CA ILE A 105 10.98 0.50 -1.03
C ILE A 105 12.41 0.00 -0.72
N VAL A 106 13.25 0.87 -0.13
CA VAL A 106 14.61 0.51 0.29
C VAL A 106 14.69 0.05 1.74
N SER A 107 13.57 0.05 2.48
CA SER A 107 13.56 -0.33 3.89
C SER A 107 13.85 -1.82 4.04
N PRO A 108 14.74 -2.20 4.98
CA PRO A 108 14.95 -3.61 5.30
C PRO A 108 13.70 -4.26 5.91
N ASN A 109 12.72 -3.48 6.36
CA ASN A 109 11.47 -3.98 6.95
C ASN A 109 10.40 -4.31 5.90
N LEU A 110 10.63 -3.98 4.62
CA LEU A 110 9.66 -4.16 3.55
C LEU A 110 9.14 -5.61 3.42
N PRO A 111 9.98 -6.67 3.47
CA PRO A 111 9.48 -8.04 3.42
C PRO A 111 8.51 -8.36 4.56
N GLY A 112 8.89 -8.04 5.81
CA GLY A 112 8.02 -8.28 6.98
C GLY A 112 6.75 -7.42 6.98
N ALA A 113 6.79 -6.23 6.35
CA ALA A 113 5.61 -5.40 6.16
C ALA A 113 4.63 -6.00 5.14
N LEU A 114 5.14 -6.57 4.04
CA LEU A 114 4.34 -7.27 3.03
C LEU A 114 3.71 -8.54 3.62
N ASP A 115 4.48 -9.31 4.37
CA ASP A 115 4.00 -10.55 5.01
C ASP A 115 3.14 -10.30 6.24
N GLY A 116 3.02 -9.04 6.69
CA GLY A 116 2.21 -8.65 7.85
C GLY A 116 2.79 -9.08 9.19
N GLU A 117 4.04 -9.56 9.20
CA GLU A 117 4.80 -9.83 10.42
C GLU A 117 5.04 -8.54 11.21
N HIS A 118 5.18 -7.41 10.49
CA HIS A 118 5.48 -6.11 11.07
C HIS A 118 4.53 -5.04 10.54
N VAL A 119 3.88 -4.34 11.48
CA VAL A 119 3.19 -3.08 11.17
C VAL A 119 4.25 -1.98 11.13
N VAL A 120 4.51 -1.47 9.94
CA VAL A 120 5.58 -0.49 9.68
C VAL A 120 4.96 0.80 9.19
N TRP A 121 5.32 1.91 9.84
CA TRP A 121 4.98 3.24 9.38
C TRP A 121 6.27 4.03 9.24
N GLU A 122 6.65 4.28 8.00
CA GLU A 122 7.83 5.04 7.59
C GLU A 122 7.44 6.16 6.61
N GLY A 123 8.29 7.18 6.55
CA GLY A 123 8.28 8.19 5.51
C GLY A 123 9.02 7.73 4.24
N PRO A 124 9.09 8.61 3.21
CA PRO A 124 9.76 8.33 1.93
C PRO A 124 11.18 7.77 2.08
N SER A 125 11.99 8.36 2.95
CA SER A 125 13.38 7.94 3.19
C SER A 125 13.54 6.80 4.20
N GLY A 126 12.45 6.11 4.57
CA GLY A 126 12.50 5.01 5.56
C GLY A 126 12.58 5.48 7.02
N ASN A 127 12.51 6.79 7.27
CA ASN A 127 12.47 7.34 8.62
C ASN A 127 11.16 6.92 9.32
N PRO A 128 11.20 6.46 10.59
CA PRO A 128 9.98 6.12 11.31
C PRO A 128 9.01 7.30 11.38
N ARG A 129 7.72 7.03 11.15
CA ARG A 129 6.63 7.99 11.36
C ARG A 129 5.62 7.40 12.34
N ALA A 130 4.83 8.27 12.96
CA ALA A 130 3.68 7.83 13.73
C ALA A 130 2.69 7.08 12.82
N ALA A 131 2.16 5.98 13.31
CA ALA A 131 0.98 5.36 12.72
C ALA A 131 -0.15 6.39 12.67
N PRO A 132 -0.95 6.44 11.58
CA PRO A 132 -2.12 7.29 11.53
C PRO A 132 -3.01 7.03 12.75
N GLU A 133 -3.59 8.09 13.32
CA GLU A 133 -4.64 7.93 14.32
C GLU A 133 -5.86 7.32 13.64
N THR A 134 -5.97 5.98 13.66
CA THR A 134 -7.18 5.32 13.22
C THR A 134 -8.27 5.81 14.17
N ARG A 135 -9.16 6.69 13.69
CA ARG A 135 -10.36 7.11 14.44
C ARG A 135 -11.22 5.87 14.62
N ARG A 136 -10.95 5.10 15.67
CA ARG A 136 -11.86 4.08 16.17
C ARG A 136 -13.15 4.82 16.47
N ASN A 137 -14.20 4.56 15.70
CA ASN A 137 -15.54 4.97 16.06
C ASN A 137 -15.74 4.49 17.50
N ARG A 138 -15.86 5.44 18.45
CA ARG A 138 -16.30 5.10 19.80
C ARG A 138 -17.69 4.49 19.63
N CYS A 139 -17.80 3.19 19.82
CA CYS A 139 -19.08 2.53 20.06
C CYS A 139 -19.72 3.09 21.33
#